data_AF-A0A7X3C3H0-F1
#
_entry.id   AF-A0A7X3C3H0-F1
#
_cell.length_a   1.000
_cell.length_b   1.000
_cell.length_c   1.000
_cell.angle_alpha   90.00
_cell.angle_beta   90.00
_cell.angle_gamma   90.00
#
_symmetry.space_group_name_H-M   'P 1'
#
loop_
_entity.id
_entity.type
_entity.pdbx_description
1 polymer ?
#
loop_
_entity_poly.entity_id
_entity_poly.type
_entity_poly.pdbx_seq_one_letter_code
_entity_poly.pdbx_strand_id
1 'polypeptide(L)'
;MELISIPLRRLDKMVHQRYRDGTGINYLINKSPFRVDQYGVHLELVDAKGKVYQKIEVYFEPDQLLSKPFEANGREYRMALTE
;
A
#
# COMPACT_ATOMS: atom_id res chain seq x y z
N MET A 1 1.11 -16.51 -1.25
CA MET A 1 1.05 -15.25 -0.49
C MET A 1 2.35 -14.49 -0.72
N GLU A 2 2.27 -13.35 -1.39
CA GLU A 2 3.41 -12.49 -1.69
C GLU A 2 3.46 -11.29 -0.70
N LEU A 3 4.64 -10.69 -0.49
CA LEU A 3 4.83 -9.60 0.47
C LEU A 3 5.25 -8.32 -0.27
N ILE A 4 4.53 -7.23 -0.01
CA ILE A 4 4.89 -5.87 -0.45
C ILE A 4 5.46 -5.13 0.76
N SER A 5 6.66 -4.56 0.64
CA SER A 5 7.25 -3.75 1.71
C SER A 5 7.30 -2.28 1.29
N ILE A 6 6.75 -1.38 2.11
CA ILE A 6 6.79 0.06 1.88
C ILE A 6 7.30 0.81 3.12
N PRO A 7 8.12 1.86 2.93
CA PRO A 7 8.68 2.61 4.05
C PRO A 7 7.64 3.53 4.71
N LEU A 8 7.53 3.48 6.04
CA LEU A 8 6.61 4.28 6.84
C LEU A 8 6.94 5.78 6.86
N ARG A 9 8.11 6.17 6.36
CA ARG A 9 8.68 7.53 6.48
C ARG A 9 7.89 8.65 5.79
N ARG A 10 6.89 8.32 4.96
CA ARG A 10 6.14 9.28 4.16
C ARG A 10 4.64 9.19 4.42
N LEU A 11 4.26 9.42 5.68
CA LEU A 11 2.86 9.57 6.06
C LEU A 11 2.23 10.76 5.33
N ASP A 12 0.94 10.61 5.01
CA ASP A 12 0.05 11.64 4.47
C ASP A 12 0.55 12.30 3.17
N LYS A 13 1.44 11.62 2.44
CA LYS A 13 1.93 12.01 1.13
C LYS A 13 1.85 10.85 0.16
N MET A 14 1.27 11.10 -1.00
CA MET A 14 1.26 10.11 -2.08
C MET A 14 2.69 9.87 -2.56
N VAL A 15 3.10 8.61 -2.59
CA VAL A 15 4.37 8.15 -3.13
C VAL A 15 4.11 7.40 -4.43
N HIS A 16 4.88 7.71 -5.46
CA HIS A 16 4.79 7.08 -6.77
C HIS A 16 6.01 6.21 -6.99
N GLN A 17 5.80 4.93 -7.28
CA GLN A 17 6.86 3.97 -7.56
C GLN A 17 6.59 3.29 -8.91
N ARG A 18 7.59 3.35 -9.80
CA ARG A 18 7.56 2.69 -11.11
C ARG A 18 8.49 1.48 -11.10
N TYR A 19 8.05 0.42 -11.76
CA TYR A 19 8.85 -0.77 -12.03
C TYR A 19 9.44 -0.72 -13.43
N ARG A 20 10.42 -1.61 -13.70
CA ARG A 20 11.15 -1.64 -14.97
C ARG A 20 10.27 -1.96 -16.18
N ASP A 21 9.17 -2.68 -15.97
CA ASP A 21 8.19 -3.02 -17.02
C ASP A 21 7.21 -1.88 -17.33
N GLY A 22 7.37 -0.72 -16.70
CA GLY A 22 6.52 0.45 -16.85
C GLY A 22 5.30 0.45 -15.93
N THR A 23 4.92 -0.68 -15.33
CA THR A 23 3.87 -0.69 -14.31
C THR A 23 4.33 0.04 -13.05
N GLY A 24 3.42 0.33 -12.14
CA GLY A 24 3.76 1.00 -10.90
C GLY A 24 2.70 0.86 -9.83
N ILE A 25 3.08 1.33 -8.65
CA ILE A 25 2.16 1.55 -7.55
C ILE A 25 2.23 3.01 -7.13
N ASN A 26 1.07 3.60 -6.87
CA ASN A 26 0.99 4.78 -6.02
C ASN A 26 0.50 4.34 -4.66
N TYR A 27 1.06 4.88 -3.60
CA TYR A 27 0.56 4.59 -2.26
C TYR A 27 0.56 5.81 -1.37
N LEU A 28 -0.46 5.91 -0.54
CA LEU A 28 -0.59 6.92 0.50
C LEU A 28 -0.78 6.18 1.83
N ILE A 29 0.16 6.36 2.74
CA ILE A 29 0.07 5.81 4.08
C ILE A 29 -0.60 6.86 4.96
N ASN A 30 -1.71 6.49 5.60
CA ASN A 30 -2.39 7.33 6.57
C ASN A 30 -2.35 6.69 7.95
N LYS A 31 -2.20 7.53 8.95
CA LYS A 31 -2.41 7.14 10.34
C LYS A 31 -3.86 7.38 10.70
N SER A 32 -4.49 6.44 11.39
CA SER A 32 -5.89 6.56 11.78
C SER A 32 -6.08 7.78 12.71
N PRO A 33 -7.04 8.68 12.42
CA PRO A 33 -7.34 9.80 13.31
C PRO A 33 -8.11 9.34 14.56
N PHE A 34 -8.66 8.12 14.54
CA PHE A 34 -9.45 7.55 15.63
C PHE A 34 -8.63 6.62 16.55
N ARG A 35 -7.47 6.12 16.07
CA ARG A 35 -6.60 5.19 16.79
C ARG A 35 -5.12 5.50 16.53
N VAL A 36 -4.39 5.83 17.58
CA VAL A 36 -3.01 6.38 17.52
C VAL A 36 -1.96 5.34 17.07
N ASP A 37 -2.33 4.08 16.99
CA ASP A 37 -1.48 2.93 16.71
C ASP A 37 -1.88 2.18 15.45
N GLN A 38 -2.82 2.72 14.67
CA GLN A 38 -3.36 2.06 13.49
C GLN A 38 -3.02 2.81 12.21
N TYR A 39 -2.61 2.06 11.18
CA TYR A 39 -2.34 2.57 9.84
C TYR A 39 -3.34 2.04 8.82
N GLY A 40 -3.51 2.81 7.75
CA GLY A 40 -4.17 2.40 6.52
C GLY A 40 -3.34 2.84 5.33
N VAL A 41 -3.43 2.10 4.23
CA VAL A 41 -2.73 2.44 2.99
C VAL A 41 -3.71 2.43 1.83
N HIS A 42 -3.86 3.58 1.20
CA HIS A 42 -4.49 3.66 -0.12
C HIS A 42 -3.45 3.25 -1.16
N LEU A 43 -3.71 2.17 -1.89
CA LEU A 43 -2.83 1.61 -2.92
C LEU A 43 -3.50 1.69 -4.29
N GLU A 44 -2.84 2.32 -5.25
CA GLU A 44 -3.25 2.35 -6.64
C GLU A 44 -2.26 1.54 -7.48
N LEU A 45 -2.78 0.62 -8.30
CA LEU A 45 -1.99 -0.05 -9.31
C LEU A 45 -2.08 0.70 -10.64
N VAL A 46 -0.91 0.94 -11.24
CA VAL A 46 -0.76 1.80 -12.41
C VAL A 46 -0.15 1.02 -13.56
N ASP A 47 -0.73 1.15 -14.75
CA ASP A 47 -0.20 0.51 -15.96
C ASP A 47 0.98 1.31 -16.57
N ALA A 48 1.59 0.76 -17.62
CA ALA A 48 2.69 1.40 -18.35
C ALA A 48 2.36 2.78 -18.94
N LYS A 49 1.07 3.09 -19.16
CA LYS A 49 0.60 4.38 -19.68
C LYS A 49 0.28 5.38 -18.57
N GLY A 50 0.43 5.00 -17.31
CA GLY A 50 0.08 5.85 -16.17
C GLY A 50 -1.38 5.80 -15.77
N LYS A 51 -2.17 4.90 -16.35
CA LYS A 51 -3.58 4.74 -15.96
C LYS A 51 -3.67 3.90 -14.70
N VAL A 52 -4.39 4.42 -13.71
CA VAL A 52 -4.81 3.64 -12.53
C VAL A 52 -5.87 2.64 -12.97
N TYR A 53 -5.60 1.35 -12.79
CA TYR A 53 -6.52 0.28 -13.18
C TYR A 53 -7.11 -0.48 -11.99
N GLN A 54 -6.51 -0.35 -10.81
CA GLN A 54 -7.06 -0.91 -9.57
C GLN A 54 -6.74 0.02 -8.39
N LYS A 55 -7.69 0.17 -7.47
CA LYS A 55 -7.54 0.88 -6.19
C LYS A 55 -7.87 -0.07 -5.06
N ILE A 56 -7.06 -0.08 -4.01
CA ILE A 56 -7.13 -1.03 -2.91
C ILE A 56 -6.90 -0.28 -1.61
N GLU A 57 -7.74 -0.53 -0.61
CA GLU A 57 -7.50 -0.08 0.75
C GLU A 57 -6.88 -1.22 1.55
N VAL A 58 -5.69 -1.00 2.09
CA VAL A 58 -4.96 -1.98 2.88
C VAL A 58 -5.00 -1.56 4.34
N TYR A 59 -5.56 -2.42 5.19
CA TYR A 59 -5.77 -2.13 6.61
C TYR A 59 -4.82 -2.92 7.50
N PHE A 60 -4.41 -2.26 8.59
CA PHE A 60 -3.56 -2.82 9.62
C PHE A 60 -4.36 -2.94 10.91
N GLU A 61 -4.10 -3.99 11.70
CA GLU A 61 -4.60 -4.04 13.07
C GLU A 61 -3.83 -3.04 13.95
N PRO A 62 -4.41 -2.61 15.09
CA PRO A 62 -3.69 -1.76 16.06
C PRO A 62 -2.35 -2.36 16.46
N ASP A 63 -1.33 -1.50 16.58
CA ASP A 63 0.07 -1.86 16.90
C ASP A 63 0.75 -2.81 15.88
N GLN A 64 0.15 -3.04 14.72
CA GLN A 64 0.72 -3.90 13.69
C GLN A 64 1.27 -3.12 12.49
N LEU A 65 2.46 -3.52 12.05
CA LEU A 65 3.08 -3.05 10.81
C LEU A 65 2.90 -4.04 9.65
N LEU A 66 2.20 -5.15 9.87
CA LEU A 66 1.84 -6.12 8.84
C LEU A 66 0.33 -6.08 8.61
N SER A 67 -0.09 -5.94 7.36
CA SER A 67 -1.49 -5.81 7.00
C SER A 67 -2.25 -7.13 7.12
N LYS A 68 -3.58 -7.03 7.13
CA LYS A 68 -4.43 -8.15 6.70
C LYS A 68 -4.12 -8.55 5.25
N PRO A 69 -4.37 -9.81 4.86
CA PRO A 69 -4.30 -10.19 3.46
C PRO A 69 -5.24 -9.35 2.60
N PHE A 70 -4.83 -9.04 1.38
CA PHE A 70 -5.66 -8.36 0.38
C PHE A 70 -5.37 -8.92 -1.02
N GLU A 71 -6.32 -8.75 -1.93
CA GLU A 71 -6.20 -9.23 -3.30
C GLU A 71 -5.79 -8.10 -4.25
N ALA A 72 -4.81 -8.38 -5.11
CA ALA A 72 -4.37 -7.52 -6.18
C ALA A 72 -4.05 -8.39 -7.40
N ASN A 73 -4.50 -8.01 -8.60
CA ASN A 73 -4.23 -8.79 -9.83
C ASN A 73 -4.52 -10.31 -9.73
N GLY A 74 -5.58 -10.70 -9.01
CA GLY A 74 -5.96 -12.11 -8.84
C GLY A 74 -5.02 -12.92 -7.94
N ARG A 75 -4.14 -12.25 -7.18
CA ARG A 75 -3.22 -12.87 -6.21
C ARG A 75 -3.41 -12.24 -4.84
N GLU A 76 -3.11 -13.03 -3.81
CA GLU A 76 -3.18 -12.60 -2.42
C GLU A 76 -1.82 -12.10 -1.92
N TYR A 77 -1.86 -10.91 -1.32
CA TYR A 77 -0.70 -10.18 -0.81
C TYR A 77 -0.87 -9.83 0.68
N ARG A 78 0.26 -9.60 1.34
CA ARG A 78 0.32 -8.79 2.56
C ARG A 78 1.25 -7.60 2.34
N MET A 79 1.05 -6.55 3.12
CA MET A 79 1.88 -5.36 3.12
C MET A 79 2.59 -5.20 4.46
N ALA A 80 3.90 -4.98 4.43
CA ALA A 80 4.70 -4.63 5.58
C ALA A 80 5.10 -3.15 5.50
N LEU A 81 4.82 -2.41 6.57
CA LEU A 81 5.33 -1.06 6.78
C LEU A 81 6.71 -1.19 7.45
N THR A 82 7.76 -0.73 6.77
CA THR A 82 9.14 -0.83 7.28
C THR A 82 9.66 0.54 7.73
N GLU A 83 10.51 0.54 8.76
CA GLU A 83 11.13 1.76 9.30
C GLU A 83 12.16 2.41 8.37
#